data_AF-A0AAW0A7K8-F1
#
_entry.id   AF-A0AAW0A7K8-F1
#
_cell.length_a   1.000
_cell.length_b   1.000
_cell.length_c   1.000
_cell.angle_alpha   90.00
_cell.angle_beta   90.00
_cell.angle_gamma   90.00
#
_symmetry.space_group_name_H-M   'P 1'
#
loop_
_entity.id
_entity.type
_entity.pdbx_description
1 polymer ?
#
loop_
_entity_poly.entity_id
_entity_poly.type
_entity_poly.pdbx_seq_one_letter_code
_entity_poly.pdbx_strand_id
1 'polypeptide(L)'
;MDARLRRVNKEIADCKNDKTSNIRIDLVDSSPFHLIGSFPGPSDTPYAGGLFKVDIVIPDSYPFQPVKMKFITKVYHPNVSSASGAICLDILKDAWSPVLTLKSTLISLQSLLCSPEPDDPQDAEVAKHYTASRRSFEETAVYWTKTYAVPEAGEEGRRDDIAIAGLERPHVERFEALGFARSKVCPACLPVRSLSLAPPCFSPLFSPFLFLYSRQQQIDVLRRLNYRGANVAQINDDRIVEELLK
;
A
#
# COMPACT_ATOMS: atom_id res chain seq x y z
N MET A 1 -2.78 35.48 9.12
CA MET A 1 -3.05 34.03 8.94
C MET A 1 -4.51 33.83 8.60
N ASP A 2 -4.78 33.02 7.58
CA ASP A 2 -6.12 32.64 7.14
C ASP A 2 -6.87 31.92 8.27
N ALA A 3 -8.13 32.31 8.53
CA ALA A 3 -8.96 31.73 9.59
C ALA A 3 -9.25 30.24 9.32
N ARG A 4 -9.39 29.87 8.04
CA ARG A 4 -9.53 28.49 7.60
C ARG A 4 -8.33 27.65 7.98
N LEU A 5 -7.12 28.13 7.64
CA LEU A 5 -5.86 27.44 7.94
C LEU A 5 -5.67 27.22 9.44
N ARG A 6 -6.00 28.22 10.28
CA ARG A 6 -5.92 28.07 11.75
C ARG A 6 -6.84 26.96 12.27
N ARG A 7 -8.07 26.89 11.75
CA ARG A 7 -9.04 25.86 12.13
C ARG A 7 -8.56 24.46 11.72
N VAL A 8 -8.14 24.30 10.46
CA VAL A 8 -7.63 23.03 9.94
C VAL A 8 -6.40 22.54 10.71
N ASN A 9 -5.42 23.41 10.96
CA ASN A 9 -4.22 23.03 11.72
C ASN A 9 -4.55 22.63 13.16
N LYS A 10 -5.53 23.30 13.79
CA LYS A 10 -6.01 22.92 15.11
C LYS A 10 -6.64 21.53 15.08
N GLU A 11 -7.51 21.25 14.11
CA GLU A 11 -8.15 19.93 13.99
C GLU A 11 -7.17 18.80 13.69
N ILE A 12 -6.15 19.05 12.86
CA ILE A 12 -5.06 18.08 12.63
C ILE A 12 -4.31 17.80 13.94
N ALA A 13 -3.99 18.84 14.72
CA ALA A 13 -3.33 18.68 16.01
C ALA A 13 -4.22 17.94 17.03
N ASP A 14 -5.52 18.25 17.06
CA ASP A 14 -6.49 17.59 17.94
C ASP A 14 -6.64 16.09 17.59
N CYS A 15 -6.57 15.73 16.30
CA CYS A 15 -6.55 14.33 15.86
C CYS A 15 -5.26 13.62 16.26
N LYS A 16 -4.09 14.26 16.09
CA LYS A 16 -2.79 13.68 16.47
C LYS A 16 -2.65 13.47 17.98
N ASN A 17 -3.25 14.35 18.78
CA ASN A 17 -3.21 14.27 20.24
C ASN A 17 -4.21 13.25 20.79
N ASP A 18 -5.25 12.90 20.04
CA ASP A 18 -6.22 11.90 20.49
C ASP A 18 -5.71 10.47 20.28
N LYS A 19 -5.46 9.78 21.39
CA LYS A 19 -5.06 8.36 21.40
C LYS A 19 -6.24 7.40 21.53
N THR A 20 -7.44 7.91 21.71
CA THR A 20 -8.60 7.10 22.12
C THR A 20 -9.41 6.57 20.94
N SER A 21 -9.51 7.35 19.86
CA SER A 21 -10.39 7.04 18.73
C SER A 21 -9.76 6.14 17.66
N ASN A 22 -8.46 5.84 17.73
CA ASN A 22 -7.71 5.09 16.70
C ASN A 22 -7.80 5.68 15.28
N ILE A 23 -8.20 6.94 15.16
CA ILE A 23 -8.26 7.68 13.89
C ILE A 23 -6.92 8.34 13.65
N ARG A 24 -6.38 8.22 12.45
CA ARG A 24 -5.16 8.87 12.01
C ARG A 24 -5.46 9.82 10.85
N ILE A 25 -4.71 10.91 10.79
CA ILE A 25 -4.77 11.87 9.69
C ILE A 25 -3.36 12.21 9.27
N ASP A 26 -3.07 11.96 8.00
CA ASP A 26 -1.77 12.18 7.37
C ASP A 26 -1.91 13.27 6.28
N LEU A 27 -0.89 14.10 6.15
CA LEU A 27 -0.82 15.12 5.11
C LEU A 27 -0.36 14.46 3.80
N VAL A 28 -1.11 14.66 2.71
CA VAL A 28 -0.72 14.13 1.39
C VAL A 28 0.42 14.96 0.81
N ASP A 29 0.25 16.27 0.86
CA ASP A 29 1.17 17.24 0.29
C ASP A 29 1.70 18.20 1.36
N SER A 30 2.58 19.09 0.94
CA SER A 30 2.94 20.29 1.73
C SER A 30 1.74 21.22 2.02
N SER A 31 0.59 20.97 1.37
CA SER A 31 -0.65 21.72 1.57
C SER A 31 -1.52 21.06 2.66
N PRO A 32 -1.94 21.82 3.69
CA PRO A 32 -2.80 21.31 4.75
C PRO A 32 -4.27 21.12 4.34
N PHE A 33 -4.61 21.37 3.07
CA PHE A 33 -5.97 21.25 2.55
C PHE A 33 -6.29 19.89 1.92
N HIS A 34 -5.28 19.03 1.75
CA HIS A 34 -5.42 17.67 1.26
C HIS A 34 -4.84 16.69 2.26
N LEU A 35 -5.70 15.83 2.81
CA LEU A 35 -5.39 14.94 3.92
C LEU A 35 -5.86 13.52 3.58
N ILE A 36 -5.17 12.52 4.12
CA ILE A 36 -5.64 11.14 4.15
C ILE A 36 -6.01 10.82 5.59
N GLY A 37 -7.30 10.54 5.82
CA GLY A 37 -7.78 9.95 7.06
C GLY A 37 -7.65 8.43 7.00
N SER A 38 -7.30 7.79 8.11
CA SER A 38 -7.43 6.35 8.24
C SER A 38 -8.01 5.94 9.59
N PHE A 39 -8.82 4.90 9.59
CA PHE A 39 -9.44 4.35 10.80
C PHE A 39 -9.63 2.84 10.68
N PRO A 40 -9.59 2.11 11.81
CA PRO A 40 -9.86 0.68 11.82
C PRO A 40 -11.34 0.40 11.59
N GLY A 41 -11.63 -0.68 10.89
CA GLY A 41 -12.98 -1.20 10.76
C GLY A 41 -13.58 -1.55 12.14
N PRO A 42 -14.86 -1.27 12.38
CA PRO A 42 -15.50 -1.60 13.65
C PRO A 42 -15.45 -3.10 13.96
N SER A 43 -15.32 -3.45 15.24
CA SER A 43 -15.51 -4.84 15.68
C SER A 43 -16.93 -5.30 15.40
N ASP A 44 -17.13 -6.62 15.29
CA ASP A 44 -18.46 -7.22 15.11
C ASP A 44 -19.15 -6.86 13.79
N THR A 45 -18.39 -6.34 12.82
CA THR A 45 -18.82 -6.06 11.45
C THR A 45 -17.97 -6.85 10.45
N PRO A 46 -18.41 -7.05 9.21
CA PRO A 46 -17.58 -7.68 8.17
C PRO A 46 -16.30 -6.89 7.84
N TYR A 47 -16.19 -5.65 8.34
CA TYR A 47 -15.06 -4.75 8.16
C TYR A 47 -13.99 -4.91 9.25
N ALA A 48 -14.24 -5.75 10.26
CA ALA A 48 -13.32 -5.96 11.38
C ALA A 48 -11.92 -6.39 10.91
N GLY A 49 -10.89 -5.81 11.51
CA GLY A 49 -9.48 -6.09 11.18
C GLY A 49 -8.98 -5.37 9.91
N GLY A 50 -9.85 -4.66 9.18
CA GLY A 50 -9.45 -3.79 8.08
C GLY A 50 -9.00 -2.40 8.54
N LEU A 51 -8.16 -1.75 7.73
CA LEU A 51 -7.81 -0.33 7.83
C LEU A 51 -8.36 0.40 6.60
N PHE A 52 -9.22 1.38 6.84
CA PHE A 52 -9.90 2.11 5.78
C PHE A 52 -9.24 3.48 5.61
N LYS A 53 -8.68 3.73 4.41
CA LYS A 53 -8.12 5.02 4.03
C LYS A 53 -9.18 5.86 3.29
N VAL A 54 -9.30 7.12 3.68
CA VAL A 54 -10.23 8.11 3.13
C VAL A 54 -9.46 9.33 2.67
N ASP A 55 -9.69 9.71 1.42
CA ASP A 55 -9.22 10.94 0.83
C ASP A 55 -10.08 12.10 1.32
N ILE A 56 -9.46 13.16 1.82
CA ILE A 56 -10.14 14.33 2.38
C ILE A 56 -9.61 15.59 1.70
N VAL A 57 -10.50 16.29 1.01
CA VAL A 57 -10.20 17.57 0.36
C VAL A 57 -11.01 18.68 1.01
N ILE A 58 -10.31 19.67 1.56
CA ILE A 58 -10.91 20.81 2.26
C ILE A 58 -11.17 21.95 1.26
N PRO A 59 -12.42 22.40 1.07
CA PRO A 59 -12.72 23.51 0.16
C PRO A 59 -12.31 24.88 0.73
N ASP A 60 -12.30 25.91 -0.12
CA ASP A 60 -11.99 27.30 0.29
C ASP A 60 -13.03 27.93 1.22
N SER A 61 -14.26 27.44 1.13
CA SER A 61 -15.42 27.83 1.93
C SER A 61 -15.50 27.12 3.29
N TYR A 62 -14.54 26.26 3.63
CA TYR A 62 -14.52 25.57 4.92
C TYR A 62 -14.37 26.56 6.09
N PRO A 63 -15.18 26.46 7.18
CA PRO A 63 -16.06 25.34 7.55
C PRO A 63 -17.54 25.50 7.18
N PHE A 64 -17.90 26.48 6.34
CA PHE A 64 -19.29 26.70 5.93
C PHE A 64 -19.77 25.70 4.88
N GLN A 65 -18.86 25.06 4.17
CA GLN A 65 -19.14 23.90 3.32
C GLN A 65 -18.46 22.64 3.86
N PRO A 66 -19.05 21.45 3.62
CA PRO A 66 -18.45 20.19 4.02
C PRO A 66 -17.14 19.92 3.29
N VAL A 67 -16.29 19.13 3.93
CA VAL A 67 -15.12 18.54 3.28
C VAL A 67 -15.57 17.48 2.27
N LYS A 68 -14.84 17.36 1.16
CA LYS A 68 -15.08 16.30 0.20
C LYS A 68 -14.33 15.07 0.68
N MET A 69 -15.06 14.01 1.00
CA MET A 69 -14.50 12.73 1.43
C MET A 69 -14.80 11.62 0.44
N LYS A 70 -13.83 10.74 0.23
CA LYS A 70 -13.94 9.59 -0.67
C LYS A 70 -13.10 8.44 -0.14
N PHE A 71 -13.61 7.22 -0.14
CA PHE A 71 -12.81 6.06 0.22
C PHE A 71 -11.73 5.81 -0.85
N ILE A 72 -10.48 5.73 -0.40
CA ILE A 72 -9.34 5.27 -1.22
C ILE A 72 -9.35 3.74 -1.22
N THR A 73 -9.54 3.15 -0.03
CA THR A 73 -9.73 1.72 0.15
C THR A 73 -11.07 1.31 -0.46
N LYS A 74 -11.08 0.27 -1.30
CA LYS A 74 -12.35 -0.25 -1.84
C LYS A 74 -13.17 -0.90 -0.73
N VAL A 75 -14.42 -0.46 -0.58
CA VAL A 75 -15.35 -0.96 0.44
C VAL A 75 -16.61 -1.47 -0.24
N TYR A 76 -17.05 -2.66 0.16
CA TYR A 76 -18.31 -3.24 -0.30
C TYR A 76 -19.42 -2.87 0.68
N HIS A 77 -20.08 -1.73 0.48
CA HIS A 77 -21.09 -1.19 1.41
C HIS A 77 -22.23 -0.47 0.66
N PRO A 78 -23.51 -0.58 1.06
CA PRO A 78 -24.63 0.05 0.35
C PRO A 78 -24.48 1.58 0.16
N ASN A 79 -23.98 2.29 1.18
CA ASN A 79 -23.76 3.73 1.16
C ASN A 79 -22.38 4.17 0.64
N VAL A 80 -21.57 3.23 0.12
CA VAL A 80 -20.26 3.54 -0.51
C VAL A 80 -20.22 2.96 -1.92
N SER A 81 -19.89 3.79 -2.90
CA SER A 81 -19.74 3.33 -4.28
C SER A 81 -18.58 2.35 -4.40
N SER A 82 -18.84 1.14 -4.88
CA SER A 82 -17.82 0.10 -5.09
C SER A 82 -16.78 0.47 -6.16
N ALA A 83 -17.19 1.24 -7.17
CA ALA A 83 -16.34 1.66 -8.28
C ALA A 83 -15.53 2.92 -7.97
N SER A 84 -16.18 3.92 -7.39
CA SER A 84 -15.57 5.22 -7.17
C SER A 84 -15.10 5.41 -5.73
N GLY A 85 -15.72 4.81 -4.72
CA GLY A 85 -15.48 5.15 -3.31
C GLY A 85 -16.23 6.42 -2.85
N ALA A 86 -17.13 6.97 -3.67
CA ALA A 86 -18.03 8.04 -3.26
C ALA A 86 -18.92 7.59 -2.09
N ILE A 87 -19.24 8.51 -1.19
CA ILE A 87 -19.95 8.23 0.07
C ILE A 87 -21.28 8.97 0.06
N CYS A 88 -22.37 8.26 0.36
CA CYS A 88 -23.64 8.90 0.71
C CYS A 88 -23.71 9.02 2.24
N LEU A 89 -23.49 10.23 2.75
CA LEU A 89 -23.69 10.57 4.16
C LEU A 89 -24.28 11.96 4.25
N ASP A 90 -25.34 12.11 5.03
CA ASP A 90 -26.12 13.34 5.22
C ASP A 90 -25.26 14.51 5.72
N ILE A 91 -24.34 14.24 6.67
CA ILE A 91 -23.44 15.26 7.19
C ILE A 91 -22.46 15.78 6.14
N LEU A 92 -22.22 15.05 5.04
CA LEU A 92 -21.39 15.53 3.93
C LEU A 92 -22.20 16.30 2.87
N LYS A 93 -23.51 16.48 3.09
CA LYS A 93 -24.46 17.15 2.21
C LYS A 93 -25.23 18.22 3.00
N ASP A 94 -26.52 18.00 3.23
CA ASP A 94 -27.46 19.00 3.75
C ASP A 94 -27.43 19.12 5.28
N ALA A 95 -26.96 18.07 5.99
CA ALA A 95 -26.85 18.07 7.44
C ALA A 95 -25.48 18.60 7.94
N TRP A 96 -24.65 19.15 7.04
CA TRP A 96 -23.35 19.73 7.43
C TRP A 96 -23.53 20.94 8.35
N SER A 97 -22.77 20.96 9.45
CA SER A 97 -22.70 22.09 10.36
C SER A 97 -21.24 22.52 10.53
N PRO A 98 -20.93 23.84 10.57
CA PRO A 98 -19.59 24.35 10.89
C PRO A 98 -19.06 23.97 12.28
N VAL A 99 -19.88 23.30 13.12
CA VAL A 99 -19.46 22.69 14.38
C VAL A 99 -18.76 21.33 14.15
N LEU A 100 -19.03 20.67 13.03
CA LEU A 100 -18.40 19.40 12.67
C LEU A 100 -16.92 19.59 12.34
N THR A 101 -16.12 18.63 12.79
CA THR A 101 -14.67 18.58 12.61
C THR A 101 -14.29 17.39 11.73
N LEU A 102 -13.05 17.38 11.21
CA LEU A 102 -12.47 16.24 10.51
C LEU A 102 -12.61 14.95 11.33
N LYS A 103 -12.31 15.04 12.63
CA LYS A 103 -12.43 13.92 13.57
C LYS A 103 -13.85 13.39 13.66
N SER A 104 -14.81 14.26 13.98
CA SER A 104 -16.21 13.83 14.14
C SER A 104 -16.76 13.24 12.84
N THR A 105 -16.36 13.79 11.70
CA THR A 105 -16.76 13.28 10.37
C THR A 105 -16.17 11.88 10.11
N LEU A 106 -14.90 11.64 10.45
CA LEU A 106 -14.28 10.30 10.35
C LEU A 106 -14.93 9.29 11.30
N ILE A 107 -15.30 9.70 12.53
CA ILE A 107 -16.07 8.86 13.46
C ILE A 107 -17.42 8.50 12.85
N SER A 108 -18.13 9.46 12.25
CA SER A 108 -19.40 9.19 11.57
C SER A 108 -19.26 8.20 10.41
N LEU A 109 -18.16 8.26 9.64
CA LEU A 109 -17.87 7.24 8.62
C LEU A 109 -17.63 5.86 9.22
N GLN A 110 -16.96 5.76 10.35
CA GLN A 110 -16.79 4.49 11.06
C GLN A 110 -18.15 3.95 11.54
N SER A 111 -19.03 4.81 12.08
CA SER A 111 -20.39 4.43 12.48
C SER A 111 -21.26 4.01 11.29
N LEU A 112 -21.08 4.62 10.12
CA LEU A 112 -21.75 4.22 8.88
C LEU A 112 -21.44 2.77 8.51
N LEU A 113 -20.20 2.31 8.71
CA LEU A 113 -19.82 0.91 8.48
C LEU A 113 -20.49 -0.08 9.44
N CYS A 114 -20.87 0.36 10.66
CA CYS A 114 -21.64 -0.47 11.59
C CYS A 114 -23.10 -0.62 11.15
N SER A 115 -23.69 0.47 10.66
CA SER A 115 -25.12 0.61 10.43
C SER A 115 -25.37 1.08 8.99
N PRO A 116 -25.38 0.15 8.01
CA PRO A 116 -25.72 0.49 6.64
C PRO A 116 -27.18 0.94 6.52
N GLU A 117 -27.42 1.94 5.66
CA GLU A 117 -28.75 2.50 5.37
C GLU A 117 -29.17 2.10 3.95
N PRO A 118 -29.91 0.98 3.78
CA PRO A 118 -30.27 0.48 2.45
C PRO A 118 -31.34 1.31 1.74
N ASP A 119 -32.07 2.19 2.45
CA ASP A 119 -33.16 3.00 1.88
C ASP A 119 -32.65 4.22 1.08
N ASP A 120 -31.43 4.71 1.36
CA ASP A 120 -30.73 5.74 0.55
C ASP A 120 -29.33 5.24 0.10
N PRO A 121 -29.27 4.28 -0.84
CA PRO A 121 -28.02 3.64 -1.21
C PRO A 121 -27.20 4.48 -2.19
N GLN A 122 -25.89 4.48 -1.99
CA GLN A 122 -24.94 5.01 -2.97
C GLN A 122 -24.65 4.00 -4.10
N ASP A 123 -24.77 2.71 -3.80
CA ASP A 123 -24.58 1.61 -4.72
C ASP A 123 -25.82 0.69 -4.70
N ALA A 124 -26.65 0.83 -5.74
CA ALA A 124 -27.93 0.14 -5.83
C ALA A 124 -27.78 -1.39 -5.99
N GLU A 125 -26.68 -1.87 -6.56
CA GLU A 125 -26.44 -3.30 -6.71
C GLU A 125 -26.04 -3.92 -5.36
N VAL A 126 -25.16 -3.23 -4.63
CA VAL A 126 -24.76 -3.64 -3.28
C VAL A 126 -25.95 -3.62 -2.33
N ALA A 127 -26.80 -2.58 -2.39
CA ALA A 127 -28.01 -2.48 -1.58
C ALA A 127 -29.03 -3.60 -1.91
N LYS A 128 -29.23 -3.93 -3.19
CA LYS A 128 -30.07 -5.08 -3.58
C LYS A 128 -29.51 -6.39 -3.04
N HIS A 129 -28.20 -6.60 -3.14
CA HIS A 129 -27.55 -7.80 -2.59
C HIS A 129 -27.74 -7.87 -1.07
N TYR A 130 -27.56 -6.74 -0.38
CA TYR A 130 -27.76 -6.62 1.06
C TYR A 130 -29.19 -6.99 1.48
N THR A 131 -30.20 -6.45 0.81
CA THR A 131 -31.62 -6.72 1.11
C THR A 131 -32.03 -8.14 0.73
N ALA A 132 -31.47 -8.70 -0.35
CA ALA A 132 -31.78 -10.06 -0.79
C ALA A 132 -31.15 -11.14 0.10
N SER A 133 -29.89 -10.97 0.51
CA SER A 133 -29.21 -11.94 1.37
C SER A 133 -28.10 -11.29 2.20
N ARG A 134 -28.43 -11.01 3.46
CA ARG A 134 -27.49 -10.44 4.43
C ARG A 134 -26.23 -11.29 4.63
N ARG A 135 -26.37 -12.62 4.67
CA ARG A 135 -25.23 -13.54 4.87
C ARG A 135 -24.26 -13.52 3.69
N SER A 136 -24.76 -13.60 2.47
CA SER A 136 -23.93 -13.55 1.25
C SER A 136 -23.23 -12.19 1.10
N PHE A 137 -23.94 -11.11 1.46
CA PHE A 137 -23.36 -9.78 1.55
C PHE A 137 -22.19 -9.73 2.54
N GLU A 138 -22.36 -10.26 3.75
CA GLU A 138 -21.31 -10.28 4.78
C GLU A 138 -20.08 -11.08 4.34
N GLU A 139 -20.26 -12.24 3.73
CA GLU A 139 -19.16 -13.04 3.16
C GLU A 139 -18.37 -12.24 2.11
N THR A 140 -19.07 -11.51 1.24
CA THR A 140 -18.46 -10.66 0.21
C THR A 140 -17.72 -9.46 0.83
N ALA A 141 -18.34 -8.80 1.81
CA ALA A 141 -17.75 -7.65 2.50
C ALA A 141 -16.49 -8.04 3.30
N VAL A 142 -16.48 -9.22 3.93
CA VAL A 142 -15.29 -9.78 4.58
C VAL A 142 -14.18 -10.05 3.56
N TYR A 143 -14.52 -10.63 2.41
CA TYR A 143 -13.56 -10.89 1.33
C TYR A 143 -12.93 -9.58 0.82
N TRP A 144 -13.73 -8.54 0.59
CA TRP A 144 -13.24 -7.22 0.19
C TRP A 144 -12.36 -6.58 1.25
N THR A 145 -12.75 -6.65 2.52
CA THR A 145 -11.96 -6.10 3.63
C THR A 145 -10.59 -6.77 3.70
N LYS A 146 -10.52 -8.10 3.59
CA LYS A 146 -9.24 -8.83 3.58
C LYS A 146 -8.37 -8.54 2.36
N THR A 147 -8.99 -8.20 1.23
CA THR A 147 -8.28 -7.97 -0.03
C THR A 147 -7.76 -6.53 -0.17
N TYR A 148 -8.57 -5.55 0.24
CA TYR A 148 -8.32 -4.13 -0.03
C TYR A 148 -8.03 -3.30 1.22
N ALA A 149 -8.54 -3.70 2.38
CA ALA A 149 -8.39 -2.97 3.63
C ALA A 149 -7.30 -3.58 4.52
N VAL A 150 -6.34 -4.30 3.95
CA VAL A 150 -5.19 -4.78 4.73
C VAL A 150 -4.36 -3.57 5.20
N PRO A 151 -4.05 -3.47 6.50
CA PRO A 151 -3.11 -2.47 6.97
C PRO A 151 -1.76 -2.77 6.33
N GLU A 152 -1.34 -1.93 5.39
CA GLU A 152 0.02 -1.92 4.87
C GLU A 152 0.95 -1.91 6.09
N ALA A 153 1.73 -2.97 6.26
CA ALA A 153 2.82 -3.00 7.23
C ALA A 153 3.89 -2.02 6.73
N GLY A 154 3.72 -0.74 7.05
CA GLY A 154 4.69 0.32 6.85
C GLY A 154 4.96 0.71 5.40
N GLU A 155 4.28 1.76 4.92
CA GLU A 155 4.83 2.63 3.86
C GLU A 155 5.88 3.62 4.45
N GLU A 156 6.76 3.12 5.32
CA GLU A 156 7.98 3.83 5.74
C GLU A 156 9.16 2.90 5.47
N GLY A 157 9.78 3.10 4.30
CA GLY A 157 10.91 2.33 3.82
C GLY A 157 10.55 1.50 2.60
N ARG A 158 10.92 2.03 1.42
CA ARG A 158 11.40 1.27 0.26
C ARG A 158 10.95 -0.19 0.27
N ARG A 159 9.93 -0.54 -0.55
CA ARG A 159 9.66 -1.94 -0.96
C ARG A 159 11.01 -2.65 -0.96
N ASP A 160 11.20 -3.62 -0.07
CA ASP A 160 12.51 -4.23 0.11
C ASP A 160 12.85 -4.95 -1.20
N ASP A 161 13.50 -4.23 -2.11
CA ASP A 161 13.88 -4.70 -3.45
C ASP A 161 14.68 -6.00 -3.31
N ILE A 162 15.38 -6.14 -2.17
CA ILE A 162 16.14 -7.28 -1.68
C ILE A 162 15.26 -8.53 -1.49
N ALA A 163 14.08 -8.39 -0.88
CA ALA A 163 13.15 -9.50 -0.64
C ALA A 163 12.48 -9.96 -1.95
N ILE A 164 12.17 -9.02 -2.86
CA ILE A 164 11.64 -9.33 -4.20
C ILE A 164 12.69 -10.01 -5.07
N ALA A 165 13.97 -9.64 -4.92
CA ALA A 165 15.10 -10.28 -5.58
C ALA A 165 15.51 -11.62 -4.95
N GLY A 166 14.85 -12.06 -3.87
CA GLY A 166 15.15 -13.33 -3.19
C GLY A 166 16.51 -13.35 -2.48
N LEU A 167 17.06 -12.19 -2.15
CA LEU A 167 18.35 -12.05 -1.48
C LEU A 167 18.15 -11.86 0.03
N GLU A 168 19.01 -12.46 0.85
CA GLU A 168 19.01 -12.20 2.29
C GLU A 168 19.77 -10.90 2.62
N ARG A 169 19.18 -10.05 3.46
CA ARG A 169 19.75 -8.75 3.92
C ARG A 169 21.25 -8.78 4.29
N PRO A 170 21.77 -9.77 5.05
CA PRO A 170 23.19 -9.79 5.43
C PRO A 170 24.16 -9.90 4.25
N HIS A 171 23.73 -10.47 3.12
CA HIS A 171 24.57 -10.54 1.93
C HIS A 171 24.70 -9.17 1.27
N VAL A 172 23.60 -8.41 1.17
CA VAL A 172 23.58 -7.09 0.52
C VAL A 172 24.43 -6.08 1.29
N GLU A 173 24.37 -6.09 2.62
CA GLU A 173 25.17 -5.21 3.47
C GLU A 173 26.68 -5.48 3.33
N ARG A 174 27.06 -6.76 3.16
CA ARG A 174 28.45 -7.14 2.91
C ARG A 174 28.97 -6.59 1.57
N PHE A 175 28.13 -6.57 0.53
CA PHE A 175 28.51 -6.02 -0.78
C PHE A 175 28.57 -4.49 -0.79
N GLU A 176 27.70 -3.81 -0.04
CA GLU A 176 27.81 -2.35 0.17
C GLU A 176 29.09 -1.98 0.94
N ALA A 177 29.47 -2.77 1.94
CA ALA A 177 30.71 -2.59 2.70
C ALA A 177 31.99 -2.77 1.85
N LEU A 178 31.89 -3.51 0.75
CA LEU A 178 32.97 -3.69 -0.23
C LEU A 178 32.98 -2.61 -1.34
N GLY A 179 32.09 -1.61 -1.25
CA GLY A 179 32.06 -0.46 -2.15
C GLY A 179 31.18 -0.63 -3.40
N PHE A 180 30.36 -1.69 -3.48
CA PHE A 180 29.45 -1.88 -4.59
C PHE A 180 28.14 -1.08 -4.40
N ALA A 181 27.72 -0.36 -5.44
CA ALA A 181 26.47 0.39 -5.41
C ALA A 181 25.25 -0.56 -5.37
N ARG A 182 24.28 -0.27 -4.50
CA ARG A 182 23.05 -1.07 -4.27
C ARG A 182 22.25 -1.42 -5.53
N SER A 183 22.32 -0.57 -6.56
CA SER A 183 21.69 -0.79 -7.87
C SER A 183 22.33 -1.92 -8.70
N LYS A 184 23.60 -2.25 -8.44
CA LYS A 184 24.30 -3.38 -9.07
C LYS A 184 24.12 -4.69 -8.30
N VAL A 185 23.78 -4.60 -7.01
CA VAL A 185 23.57 -5.75 -6.12
C VAL A 185 22.12 -6.26 -6.21
N CYS A 186 21.16 -5.37 -6.51
CA CYS A 186 19.74 -5.70 -6.61
C CYS A 186 19.13 -5.18 -7.92
N PRO A 187 18.96 -6.04 -8.95
CA PRO A 187 18.42 -5.66 -10.26
C PRO A 187 16.96 -5.16 -10.21
N ALA A 188 16.20 -5.54 -9.19
CA ALA A 188 14.82 -5.09 -8.95
C ALA A 188 14.72 -3.60 -8.56
N CYS A 189 15.84 -2.95 -8.23
CA CYS A 189 15.91 -1.51 -7.95
C CYS A 189 15.85 -0.62 -9.20
N LEU A 190 15.80 -1.18 -10.42
CA LEU A 190 15.72 -0.41 -11.65
C LEU A 190 14.29 0.16 -11.84
N PRO A 191 14.14 1.44 -12.24
CA PRO A 191 12.83 2.03 -12.49
C PRO A 191 12.08 1.28 -13.61
N VAL A 192 10.82 0.95 -13.34
CA VAL A 192 9.89 0.10 -14.14
C VAL A 192 9.48 0.76 -15.48
N ARG A 193 10.44 1.13 -16.32
CA ARG A 193 10.17 1.68 -17.66
C ARG A 193 10.79 0.91 -18.82
N SER A 194 11.47 -0.19 -18.55
CA SER A 194 12.04 -1.02 -19.60
C SER A 194 12.15 -2.45 -19.11
N LEU A 195 11.20 -3.31 -19.48
CA LEU A 195 11.41 -4.72 -19.78
C LEU A 195 10.07 -5.33 -20.19
N SER A 196 9.73 -5.08 -21.45
CA SER A 196 9.02 -6.07 -22.25
C SER A 196 9.95 -7.28 -22.43
N LEU A 197 9.36 -8.48 -22.48
CA LEU A 197 9.93 -9.78 -22.79
C LEU A 197 10.46 -10.61 -21.59
N ALA A 198 9.56 -11.43 -21.04
CA ALA A 198 9.88 -12.85 -20.82
C ALA A 198 9.88 -13.57 -22.20
N PRO A 199 10.47 -14.78 -22.43
CA PRO A 199 10.52 -15.93 -21.52
C PRO A 199 11.79 -16.81 -21.72
N PRO A 200 11.77 -18.16 -21.55
CA PRO A 200 11.69 -18.97 -20.33
C PRO A 200 12.92 -19.93 -20.16
N CYS A 201 12.93 -20.69 -19.06
CA CYS A 201 13.75 -21.91 -18.87
C CYS A 201 15.29 -21.73 -18.79
N PHE A 202 15.82 -21.45 -17.60
CA PHE A 202 17.08 -22.07 -17.17
C PHE A 202 16.97 -22.50 -15.70
N SER A 203 17.40 -23.72 -15.44
CA SER A 203 17.36 -24.45 -14.16
C SER A 203 17.92 -23.68 -12.96
N PRO A 204 17.46 -23.94 -11.72
CA PRO A 204 17.75 -23.14 -10.52
C PRO A 204 19.13 -23.43 -9.88
N LEU A 205 20.10 -23.94 -10.63
CA LEU A 205 21.37 -24.44 -10.08
C LEU A 205 22.60 -23.61 -10.47
N PHE A 206 22.42 -22.37 -10.90
CA PHE A 206 23.54 -21.46 -11.10
C PHE A 206 23.31 -20.18 -10.31
N SER A 207 24.27 -19.86 -9.44
CA SER A 207 24.27 -18.66 -8.60
C SER A 207 23.83 -17.40 -9.37
N PRO A 208 22.92 -16.57 -8.82
CA PRO A 208 22.42 -15.36 -9.47
C PRO A 208 23.52 -14.34 -9.83
N PHE A 209 24.72 -14.50 -9.26
CA PHE A 209 25.92 -13.71 -9.58
C PHE A 209 26.36 -13.81 -11.04
N LEU A 210 26.12 -14.93 -11.71
CA LEU A 210 26.58 -15.13 -13.08
C LEU A 210 25.82 -14.24 -14.07
N PHE A 211 24.55 -13.94 -13.82
CA PHE A 211 23.72 -13.11 -14.71
C PHE A 211 24.21 -11.66 -14.88
N LEU A 212 25.16 -11.21 -14.05
CA LEU A 212 25.77 -9.87 -14.13
C LEU A 212 26.96 -9.80 -15.12
N TYR A 213 27.47 -10.95 -15.59
CA TYR A 213 28.63 -11.03 -16.48
C TYR A 213 28.23 -11.53 -17.87
N SER A 214 28.87 -10.98 -18.91
CA SER A 214 28.60 -11.44 -20.27
C SER A 214 28.96 -12.92 -20.43
N ARG A 215 28.21 -13.63 -21.28
CA ARG A 215 28.45 -15.07 -21.57
C ARG A 215 29.90 -15.37 -21.93
N GLN A 216 30.59 -14.44 -22.59
CA GLN A 216 31.98 -14.60 -22.98
C GLN A 216 32.94 -14.56 -21.77
N GLN A 217 32.71 -13.67 -20.81
CA GLN A 217 33.51 -13.58 -19.57
C GLN A 217 33.36 -14.83 -18.71
N GLN A 218 32.14 -15.35 -18.58
CA GLN A 218 31.90 -16.62 -17.88
C GLN A 218 32.66 -17.77 -18.53
N ILE A 219 32.61 -17.89 -19.87
CA ILE A 219 33.30 -18.94 -20.61
C ILE A 219 34.83 -18.83 -20.43
N ASP A 220 35.38 -17.62 -20.45
CA ASP A 220 36.83 -17.41 -20.32
C ASP A 220 37.33 -17.76 -18.91
N VAL A 221 36.56 -17.42 -17.86
CA VAL A 221 36.87 -17.82 -16.48
C VAL A 221 36.76 -19.34 -16.29
N LEU A 222 35.70 -19.96 -16.81
CA LEU A 222 35.54 -21.42 -16.73
C LEU A 222 36.67 -22.17 -17.47
N ARG A 223 37.19 -21.60 -18.56
CA ARG A 223 38.38 -22.13 -19.26
C ARG A 223 39.65 -21.98 -18.43
N ARG A 224 39.87 -20.83 -17.78
CA ARG A 224 41.04 -20.61 -16.90
C ARG A 224 41.03 -21.53 -15.68
N LEU A 225 39.84 -21.79 -15.14
CA LEU A 225 39.64 -22.71 -14.02
C LEU A 225 39.67 -24.19 -14.44
N ASN A 226 39.82 -24.49 -15.73
CA ASN A 226 39.77 -25.85 -16.29
C ASN A 226 38.52 -26.62 -15.83
N TYR A 227 37.36 -25.95 -15.90
CA TYR A 227 36.05 -26.46 -15.48
C TYR A 227 35.53 -27.49 -16.48
N ARG A 228 36.08 -28.71 -16.44
CA ARG A 228 35.70 -29.83 -17.31
C ARG A 228 35.92 -31.19 -16.62
N GLY A 229 35.06 -32.16 -16.93
CA GLY A 229 35.23 -33.55 -16.50
C GLY A 229 35.17 -33.71 -14.98
N ALA A 230 36.08 -34.51 -14.41
CA ALA A 230 36.14 -34.77 -12.97
C ALA A 230 36.45 -33.52 -12.11
N ASN A 231 36.95 -32.44 -12.74
CA ASN A 231 37.32 -31.21 -12.06
C ASN A 231 36.12 -30.30 -11.75
N VAL A 232 34.96 -30.57 -12.37
CA VAL A 232 33.71 -29.82 -12.17
C VAL A 232 33.25 -29.90 -10.71
N ALA A 233 33.39 -31.07 -10.08
CA ALA A 233 32.98 -31.27 -8.68
C ALA A 233 33.92 -30.63 -7.65
N GLN A 234 35.09 -30.14 -8.08
CA GLN A 234 36.09 -29.53 -7.19
C GLN A 234 36.09 -27.99 -7.25
N ILE A 235 35.30 -27.41 -8.16
CA ILE A 235 35.23 -25.97 -8.38
C ILE A 235 33.86 -25.49 -7.93
N ASN A 236 33.82 -24.83 -6.77
CA ASN A 236 32.61 -24.25 -6.22
C ASN A 236 32.25 -22.93 -6.92
N ASP A 237 30.96 -22.61 -6.93
CA ASP A 237 30.42 -21.39 -7.54
C ASP A 237 31.11 -20.12 -7.02
N ASP A 238 31.44 -20.05 -5.73
CA ASP A 238 32.12 -18.88 -5.14
C ASP A 238 33.50 -18.62 -5.75
N ARG A 239 34.22 -19.67 -6.13
CA ARG A 239 35.55 -19.57 -6.76
C ARG A 239 35.45 -19.07 -8.20
N ILE A 240 34.36 -19.41 -8.89
CA ILE A 240 34.06 -18.90 -10.23
C ILE A 240 33.71 -17.42 -10.14
N VAL A 241 32.94 -17.02 -9.13
CA VAL A 241 32.58 -15.61 -8.87
C VAL A 241 33.82 -14.79 -8.48
N GLU A 242 34.71 -15.30 -7.64
CA GLU A 242 35.98 -14.64 -7.29
C GLU A 242 36.86 -14.36 -8.52
N GLU A 243 36.97 -15.31 -9.45
CA GLU A 243 37.73 -15.10 -10.69
C GLU A 243 37.03 -14.18 -11.69
N LEU A 244 35.69 -14.07 -11.63
CA LEU A 244 34.94 -13.09 -12.43
C LEU A 244 35.06 -11.66 -11.90
N LEU A 245 35.42 -11.50 -10.63
CA LEU A 245 35.62 -10.21 -9.97
C LEU A 245 37.04 -9.63 -10.14
N LYS A 246 37.99 -10.41 -10.68
CA LYS A 246 39.36 -9.98 -11.02
C LYS A 246 39.42 -9.36 -12.42
#